data_AF-E8RP52-F1
#
_entry.id   AF-E8RP52-F1
#
_cell.length_a   1.000
_cell.length_b   1.000
_cell.length_c   1.000
_cell.angle_alpha   90.00
_cell.angle_beta   90.00
_cell.angle_gamma   90.00
#
_symmetry.space_group_name_H-M   'P 1'
#
loop_
_entity.id
_entity.type
_entity.pdbx_description
1 polymer ?
#
loop_
_entity_poly.entity_id
_entity_poly.type
_entity_poly.pdbx_seq_one_letter_code
_entity_poly.pdbx_strand_id
1 'polypeptide(L)' 'MGSMSIWHWAIVAVVALLLFGGRGKLSGLMGDAAKGIKAFKDGLKDEDVKKDEAKPETAKTVTDKDAA' A
#
# COMPACT_ATOMS: atom_id res chain seq x y z
N MET A 1 -10.52 -30.77 4.87
CA MET A 1 -10.87 -29.60 5.71
C MET A 1 -10.62 -28.35 4.87
N GLY A 2 -11.50 -28.11 3.90
CA GLY A 2 -11.38 -27.00 2.96
C GLY A 2 -11.78 -25.72 3.65
N SER A 3 -10.79 -24.93 4.06
CA SER A 3 -10.97 -23.53 4.44
C SER A 3 -11.94 -22.87 3.48
N MET A 4 -13.04 -22.38 4.04
CA MET A 4 -14.19 -21.71 3.42
C MET A 4 -13.86 -21.12 2.04
N SER A 5 -14.37 -21.80 1.00
CA SER A 5 -14.24 -21.44 -0.41
C SER A 5 -14.45 -19.94 -0.66
N ILE A 6 -13.78 -19.37 -1.66
CA ILE A 6 -13.96 -17.96 -2.10
C ILE A 6 -15.45 -17.60 -2.26
N TRP A 7 -16.28 -18.59 -2.58
CA TRP A 7 -17.72 -18.45 -2.68
C TRP A 7 -18.43 -18.11 -1.36
N HIS A 8 -17.92 -18.60 -0.22
CA HIS A 8 -18.41 -18.22 1.10
C HIS A 8 -18.12 -16.75 1.39
N TRP A 9 -16.90 -16.28 1.08
CA TRP A 9 -16.53 -14.88 1.24
C TRP A 9 -17.36 -13.96 0.34
N ALA A 10 -17.72 -14.39 -0.87
CA ALA A 10 -18.64 -13.66 -1.74
C ALA A 10 -20.03 -13.50 -1.11
N ILE A 11 -20.59 -14.56 -0.51
CA ILE A 11 -21.89 -14.51 0.18
C ILE A 11 -21.83 -13.62 1.42
N VAL A 12 -20.76 -13.72 2.23
CA VAL A 12 -20.55 -12.87 3.41
C VAL A 12 -20.45 -11.41 3.02
N ALA A 13 -19.74 -11.08 1.93
CA ALA A 13 -19.64 -9.71 1.42
C ALA A 13 -21.01 -9.14 1.01
N VAL A 14 -21.87 -9.94 0.36
CA VAL A 14 -23.23 -9.53 -0.02
C VAL A 14 -24.10 -9.25 1.21
N VAL A 15 -24.05 -10.12 2.23
CA VAL A 15 -24.81 -9.92 3.48
C VAL A 15 -24.30 -8.69 4.25
N ALA A 16 -22.98 -8.49 4.31
CA ALA A 16 -22.39 -7.30 4.91
C ALA A 16 -22.83 -6.02 4.17
N LEU A 17 -22.83 -6.03 2.83
CA LEU A 17 -23.33 -4.91 2.03
C LEU A 17 -24.82 -4.63 2.25
N LEU A 18 -25.66 -5.62 2.51
CA LEU A 18 -27.07 -5.40 2.83
C LEU A 18 -27.28 -4.83 4.23
N LEU A 19 -26.52 -5.32 5.22
CA LEU A 19 -26.59 -4.84 6.61
C LEU A 19 -25.99 -3.44 6.78
N PHE A 20 -24.90 -3.15 6.08
CA PHE A 20 -24.14 -1.91 6.24
C PHE A 20 -24.29 -0.93 5.06
N GLY A 21 -24.84 -1.36 3.92
CA GLY A 21 -25.07 -0.52 2.75
C GLY A 21 -26.27 0.42 2.91
N GLY A 22 -27.17 0.13 3.86
CA GLY A 22 -28.14 1.10 4.35
C GLY A 22 -27.53 1.94 5.47
N ARG A 23 -27.64 3.28 5.34
CA ARG A 23 -27.54 4.29 6.42
C ARG A 23 -26.25 5.11 6.57
N GLY A 24 -25.34 5.17 5.60
CA GLY A 24 -24.39 6.30 5.40
C GLY A 24 -23.34 6.58 6.50
N LYS A 25 -23.53 6.10 7.73
CA LYS A 25 -22.64 6.25 8.88
C LYS A 25 -21.34 5.48 8.70
N LEU A 26 -21.37 4.38 7.97
CA LEU A 26 -20.17 3.62 7.63
C LEU A 26 -19.27 4.40 6.64
N SER A 27 -19.83 5.24 5.78
CA SER A 27 -19.06 6.01 4.79
C SER A 27 -18.13 7.04 5.44
N GLY A 28 -18.58 7.72 6.49
CA GLY A 28 -17.74 8.65 7.26
C GLY A 28 -16.58 7.95 7.97
N LEU A 29 -16.88 6.88 8.72
CA LEU A 29 -15.87 6.07 9.42
C LEU A 29 -14.88 5.39 8.47
N MET A 30 -15.37 4.87 7.35
CA MET A 30 -14.56 4.24 6.31
C MET A 30 -13.72 5.28 5.56
N GLY A 31 -14.21 6.51 5.39
CA GLY A 31 -13.46 7.62 4.82
C GLY A 31 -12.29 8.07 5.70
N ASP A 32 -12.49 8.19 7.01
CA ASP A 32 -11.40 8.52 7.95
C ASP A 32 -10.38 7.38 8.09
N ALA A 33 -10.85 6.13 8.12
CA ALA A 33 -9.97 4.96 8.08
C ALA A 33 -9.16 4.90 6.76
N ALA A 34 -9.80 5.18 5.61
CA ALA A 34 -9.12 5.22 4.32
C ALA A 34 -8.07 6.33 4.23
N LYS A 35 -8.34 7.52 4.79
CA LYS A 35 -7.34 8.60 4.88
C LYS A 35 -6.14 8.20 5.73
N GLY A 36 -6.36 7.56 6.89
CA GLY A 36 -5.28 7.08 7.76
C GLY A 36 -4.39 6.04 7.06
N ILE A 37 -5.00 5.06 6.38
CA ILE A 37 -4.27 4.03 5.63
C ILE A 37 -3.53 4.65 4.43
N LYS A 38 -4.13 5.61 3.73
CA LYS A 38 -3.50 6.30 2.59
C LYS A 38 -2.28 7.13 3.04
N ALA A 39 -2.40 7.89 4.13
CA ALA A 39 -1.28 8.64 4.69
C ALA A 39 -0.13 7.73 5.14
N PHE A 40 -0.45 6.57 5.73
CA PHE A 40 0.54 5.57 6.10
C PHE A 40 1.23 4.95 4.87
N LYS A 41 0.47 4.62 3.82
CA LYS A 41 0.98 4.12 2.54
C LYS A 41 1.88 5.14 1.84
N ASP A 42 1.47 6.40 1.82
CA ASP A 42 2.24 7.49 1.20
C ASP A 42 3.52 7.79 2.01
N GLY A 43 3.47 7.76 3.35
CA GLY A 43 4.66 7.88 4.20
C GLY A 43 5.68 6.74 4.01
N LEU A 44 5.21 5.49 3.88
CA LEU A 44 6.07 4.35 3.54
C LEU A 44 6.68 4.47 2.14
N LYS A 45 5.90 4.95 1.16
CA LYS A 45 6.40 5.19 -0.20
C LYS A 45 7.42 6.32 -0.23
N ASP A 46 7.26 7.36 0.58
CA ASP A 46 8.22 8.46 0.66
C ASP A 46 9.56 8.00 1.25
N GLU A 47 9.55 7.05 2.20
CA GLU A 47 10.77 6.38 2.66
C GLU A 47 11.40 5.48 1.58
N ASP A 48 10.59 4.72 0.82
CA ASP A 48 11.09 3.89 -0.28
C ASP A 48 11.67 4.75 -1.43
N VAL A 49 11.02 5.87 -1.78
CA VAL A 49 11.49 6.82 -2.81
C VAL A 49 12.73 7.59 -2.31
N LYS A 50 12.79 8.01 -1.05
CA LYS A 50 14.03 8.58 -0.47
C LYS A 50 15.17 7.58 -0.40
N LYS A 51 14.88 6.28 -0.29
CA LYS A 51 15.90 5.22 -0.34
C LYS A 51 16.44 4.99 -1.75
N ASP A 52 15.63 5.23 -2.78
CA ASP A 52 16.04 5.19 -4.19
C ASP A 52 16.72 6.50 -4.67
N GLU A 53 16.35 7.65 -4.11
CA GLU A 53 17.00 8.95 -4.38
C GLU A 53 18.27 9.17 -3.54
N ALA A 54 18.50 8.38 -2.49
CA ALA A 54 19.79 8.25 -1.81
C ALA A 54 20.68 7.20 -2.51
N LYS A 55 20.75 7.21 -3.83
CA LYS A 55 21.88 6.60 -4.53
C LYS A 55 23.10 7.50 -4.29
N PRO A 56 24.14 7.05 -3.58
CA PRO A 56 25.34 7.84 -3.40
C PRO A 56 25.95 8.11 -4.78
N GLU A 57 26.09 9.38 -5.13
CA GLU A 57 27.03 9.87 -6.15
C GLU A 57 28.48 9.62 -5.69
N THR A 58 28.87 8.38 -5.42
CA THR A 58 30.25 8.10 -4.96
C THR A 58 30.63 6.63 -5.14
N ALA A 59 30.50 6.08 -6.35
CA ALA A 59 31.19 4.84 -6.72
C ALA A 59 31.23 4.62 -8.23
N LYS A 60 31.92 5.50 -8.96
CA LYS A 60 32.53 5.15 -10.25
C LYS A 60 33.98 5.60 -10.24
N THR A 61 34.80 4.76 -9.61
CA THR A 61 36.12 4.35 -10.10
C THR A 61 36.93 5.45 -10.79
N VAL A 62 37.62 6.24 -9.96
CA VAL A 62 38.99 6.67 -10.29
C VAL A 62 39.84 5.40 -10.31
N THR A 63 40.00 4.77 -11.48
CA THR A 63 41.10 3.84 -11.83
C THR A 63 40.96 3.49 -13.31
N ASP A 64 42.10 3.54 -13.99
CA ASP A 64 42.40 3.16 -15.38
C ASP A 64 42.21 4.21 -16.49
N LYS A 65 43.38 4.63 -17.00
CA LYS A 65 43.73 5.16 -18.33
C LYS A 65 44.46 6.51 -18.39
N ASP A 66 45.34 6.74 -17.42
CA ASP A 66 46.68 7.26 -17.72
C ASP A 66 47.50 6.13 -18.36
N ALA A 67 47.41 5.99 -19.69
CA ALA A 67 48.27 5.08 -20.43
C ALA A 67 48.53 5.62 -21.84
N ALA A 68 49.80 6.03 -22.02
CA ALA A 68 50.59 6.12 -23.25
C ALA A 68 50.27 7.24 -24.26
#